data_AF-A0A9D2S5M2-F1
#
_entry.id   AF-A0A9D2S5M2-F1
#
_cell.length_a   1.000
_cell.length_b   1.000
_cell.length_c   1.000
_cell.angle_alpha   90.00
_cell.angle_beta   90.00
_cell.angle_gamma   90.00
#
_symmetry.space_group_name_H-M   'P 1'
#
loop_
_entity.id
_entity.type
_entity.pdbx_description
1 polymer ?
#
loop_
_entity_poly.entity_id
_entity_poly.type
_entity_poly.pdbx_seq_one_letter_code
_entity_poly.pdbx_strand_id
1 'polypeptide(L)'
;MTAREEIAGLYASYFGEVERLRQNGKATDGLLGLGGGPASDGCQDRFAEQAQAAFRNLSGRGLTPEELREVLEYAYRIPLDYREDQVVYWMLLAVQGATLPLVEALAAGDAAALAEAYRRDYPRFTRLPVQKQVLTALKNRAKGR
;
A
#
# COMPACT_ATOMS: atom_id res chain seq x y z
N MET A 1 -9.66 18.08 2.01
CA MET A 1 -9.21 16.72 1.68
C MET A 1 -7.84 16.53 2.31
N THR A 2 -7.70 15.58 3.23
CA THR A 2 -6.44 15.30 3.94
C THR A 2 -5.54 14.38 3.10
N ALA A 3 -4.24 14.33 3.43
CA ALA A 3 -3.30 13.43 2.74
C ALA A 3 -3.73 11.94 2.84
N ARG A 4 -4.32 11.54 3.97
CA ARG A 4 -4.88 10.21 4.16
C ARG A 4 -6.08 9.97 3.22
N GLU A 5 -7.00 10.93 3.12
CA GLU A 5 -8.17 10.83 2.23
C GLU A 5 -7.76 10.70 0.77
N GLU A 6 -6.70 11.40 0.33
CA GLU A 6 -6.14 11.27 -1.01
C GLU A 6 -5.66 9.83 -1.30
N ILE A 7 -4.88 9.24 -0.38
CA ILE A 7 -4.41 7.86 -0.51
C ILE A 7 -5.57 6.86 -0.42
N ALA A 8 -6.54 7.10 0.45
CA ALA A 8 -7.74 6.27 0.53
C ALA A 8 -8.53 6.28 -0.78
N GLY A 9 -8.69 7.46 -1.41
CA GLY A 9 -9.34 7.62 -2.70
C GLY A 9 -8.61 6.88 -3.83
N LEU A 10 -7.28 6.91 -3.84
CA LEU A 10 -6.47 6.14 -4.79
C LEU A 10 -6.73 4.63 -4.63
N TYR A 11 -6.71 4.11 -3.40
CA TYR A 11 -6.93 2.69 -3.13
C TYR A 11 -8.37 2.28 -3.49
N ALA A 12 -9.36 3.09 -3.14
CA ALA A 12 -10.76 2.86 -3.50
C ALA A 12 -10.96 2.81 -5.03
N SER A 13 -10.26 3.67 -5.78
CA SER A 13 -10.30 3.66 -7.24
C SER A 13 -9.75 2.36 -7.82
N TYR A 14 -8.62 1.88 -7.29
CA TYR A 14 -8.04 0.58 -7.65
C TYR A 14 -8.99 -0.59 -7.32
N PHE A 15 -9.62 -0.59 -6.14
CA PHE A 15 -10.58 -1.64 -5.77
C PHE A 15 -11.78 -1.67 -6.72
N GLY A 16 -12.32 -0.50 -7.08
CA GLY A 16 -13.39 -0.39 -8.06
C GLY A 16 -12.99 -0.91 -9.44
N GLU A 17 -11.75 -0.65 -9.87
CA GLU A 17 -11.23 -1.17 -11.13
C GLU A 17 -11.07 -2.68 -11.12
N VAL A 18 -10.49 -3.24 -10.04
CA VAL A 18 -10.36 -4.70 -9.86
C VAL A 18 -11.73 -5.38 -9.92
N GLU A 19 -12.73 -4.82 -9.24
CA GLU A 19 -14.08 -5.39 -9.23
C GLU A 19 -14.75 -5.30 -10.61
N ARG A 20 -14.60 -4.18 -11.32
CA ARG A 20 -15.08 -4.04 -12.71
C ARG A 20 -14.45 -5.08 -13.63
N LEU A 21 -13.15 -5.32 -13.51
CA LEU A 21 -12.45 -6.33 -14.30
C LEU A 21 -12.91 -7.75 -13.98
N ARG A 22 -13.21 -8.06 -12.72
CA ARG A 22 -13.80 -9.35 -12.34
C ARG A 22 -15.16 -9.57 -12.96
N GLN A 23 -16.01 -8.55 -12.94
CA GLN A 23 -17.35 -8.61 -13.53
C GLN A 23 -17.29 -8.81 -15.05
N ASN A 24 -16.39 -8.09 -15.72
CA ASN A 24 -16.18 -8.22 -17.16
C ASN A 24 -15.55 -9.57 -17.54
N GLY A 25 -14.54 -10.03 -16.78
CA GLY A 25 -13.89 -11.33 -16.99
C GLY A 25 -14.87 -12.49 -16.88
N LYS A 26 -15.73 -12.48 -15.85
CA LYS A 26 -16.82 -13.45 -15.68
C LYS A 26 -17.80 -13.46 -16.86
N ALA A 27 -18.06 -12.31 -17.47
CA ALA A 27 -18.94 -12.20 -18.64
C ALA A 27 -18.29 -12.76 -19.93
N THR A 28 -16.96 -12.65 -20.07
CA THR A 28 -16.22 -13.15 -21.24
C THR A 28 -15.78 -14.61 -21.14
N ASP A 29 -15.71 -15.17 -19.93
CA ASP A 29 -15.38 -16.58 -19.69
C ASP A 29 -16.43 -17.55 -20.27
N GLY A 30 -17.67 -17.07 -20.47
CA GLY A 30 -18.76 -17.83 -21.05
C GLY A 30 -18.71 -18.04 -22.57
N LEU A 31 -17.82 -17.36 -23.31
CA LEU A 31 -17.79 -17.46 -24.78
C LEU A 31 -16.54 -18.18 -25.32
N LEU A 32 -15.34 -18.00 -24.73
CA LEU A 32 -14.10 -18.64 -25.22
C LEU A 32 -12.98 -18.85 -24.18
N GLY A 33 -13.20 -18.65 -22.87
CA GLY A 33 -12.18 -18.95 -21.83
C GLY A 33 -10.84 -18.21 -21.94
N LEU A 34 -10.80 -17.10 -22.69
CA LEU A 34 -9.59 -16.30 -22.96
C LEU A 34 -9.65 -14.91 -22.31
N GLY A 35 -10.56 -14.70 -21.36
CA GLY A 35 -10.73 -13.41 -20.67
C GLY A 35 -9.65 -13.19 -19.61
N GLY A 36 -8.72 -12.27 -19.88
CA GLY A 36 -7.69 -11.88 -18.92
C GLY A 36 -8.31 -11.33 -17.63
N GLY A 37 -8.02 -11.98 -16.50
CA GLY A 37 -8.46 -11.51 -15.19
C GLY A 37 -7.70 -10.27 -14.69
N PRO A 38 -8.02 -9.76 -13.49
CA PRO A 38 -7.35 -8.60 -12.89
C PRO A 38 -5.83 -8.75 -12.69
N ALA A 39 -5.30 -9.97 -12.80
CA ALA A 39 -3.87 -10.28 -12.72
C ALA A 39 -3.15 -10.18 -14.08
N SER A 40 -3.88 -10.17 -15.21
CA SER A 40 -3.32 -10.06 -16.57
C SER A 40 -3.60 -8.71 -17.24
N ASP A 41 -4.43 -7.87 -16.63
CA ASP A 41 -4.66 -6.49 -17.05
C ASP A 41 -3.71 -5.53 -16.34
N GLY A 42 -3.16 -4.56 -17.06
CA GLY A 42 -2.22 -3.53 -16.54
C GLY A 42 -2.76 -2.61 -15.44
N CYS A 43 -3.90 -2.94 -14.84
CA CYS A 43 -4.48 -2.29 -13.66
C CYS A 43 -3.51 -2.35 -12.46
N GLN A 44 -2.85 -3.49 -12.25
CA GLN A 44 -1.87 -3.65 -11.15
C GLN A 44 -0.69 -2.69 -11.32
N ASP A 45 -0.11 -2.65 -12.52
CA ASP A 45 1.02 -1.78 -12.85
C ASP A 45 0.64 -0.30 -12.74
N ARG A 46 -0.53 0.08 -13.28
CA ARG A 46 -1.05 1.45 -13.15
C ARG A 46 -1.23 1.86 -11.70
N PHE A 47 -1.83 1.00 -10.87
CA PHE A 47 -1.99 1.31 -9.45
C PHE A 47 -0.64 1.46 -8.75
N ALA A 48 0.33 0.58 -9.05
CA ALA A 48 1.66 0.67 -8.48
C ALA A 48 2.36 1.99 -8.85
N GLU A 49 2.29 2.40 -10.12
CA GLU A 49 2.84 3.67 -10.60
C GLU A 49 2.15 4.88 -9.94
N GLN A 50 0.82 4.86 -9.85
CA GLN A 50 0.03 5.91 -9.21
C GLN A 50 0.33 6.02 -7.71
N ALA A 51 0.44 4.89 -7.00
CA ALA A 51 0.83 4.86 -5.59
C ALA A 51 2.24 5.43 -5.41
N GLN A 52 3.18 5.05 -6.27
CA GLN A 52 4.54 5.58 -6.22
C GLN A 52 4.58 7.09 -6.45
N ALA A 53 3.82 7.60 -7.43
CA ALA A 53 3.70 9.02 -7.68
C ALA A 53 3.05 9.77 -6.51
N ALA A 54 1.96 9.22 -5.96
CA ALA A 54 1.24 9.83 -4.84
C ALA A 54 2.14 9.97 -3.60
N PHE A 55 2.84 8.91 -3.19
CA PHE A 55 3.72 8.98 -2.01
C PHE A 55 4.93 9.90 -2.21
N ARG A 56 5.50 9.96 -3.43
CA ARG A 56 6.56 10.94 -3.75
C ARG A 56 6.05 12.39 -3.71
N ASN A 57 4.83 12.64 -4.21
CA ASN A 57 4.23 13.97 -4.17
C ASN A 57 3.96 14.39 -2.71
N LEU A 58 3.47 13.47 -1.88
CA LEU A 58 3.28 13.71 -0.45
C LEU A 58 4.60 14.02 0.28
N SER A 59 5.70 13.35 -0.05
CA SER A 59 6.99 13.63 0.60
C SER A 59 7.51 15.05 0.30
N GLY A 60 7.13 15.64 -0.83
CA GLY A 60 7.50 17.02 -1.19
C GLY A 60 6.60 18.12 -0.59
N ARG A 61 5.49 17.77 0.07
CA ARG A 61 4.45 18.72 0.51
C ARG A 61 4.64 19.29 1.92
N GLY A 62 5.64 18.81 2.67
CA GLY A 62 5.87 19.26 4.05
C GLY A 62 4.70 18.92 4.98
N LEU A 63 4.22 17.67 4.93
CA LEU A 63 3.14 17.18 5.80
C LEU A 63 3.46 17.36 7.28
N THR A 64 2.42 17.59 8.08
CA THR A 64 2.56 17.55 9.54
C THR A 64 2.91 16.13 10.02
N PRO A 65 3.53 15.99 11.21
CA PRO A 65 3.81 14.66 11.77
C PRO A 65 2.57 13.77 11.89
N GLU A 66 1.42 14.36 12.22
CA GLU A 66 0.15 13.65 12.32
C GLU A 66 -0.32 13.11 10.97
N GLU A 67 -0.35 13.95 9.93
CA GLU A 67 -0.74 13.53 8.58
C GLU A 67 0.17 12.42 8.04
N LEU A 68 1.47 12.54 8.28
CA LEU A 68 2.45 11.55 7.86
C LEU A 68 2.20 10.19 8.53
N ARG A 69 1.95 10.21 9.84
CA ARG A 69 1.61 9.00 10.61
C ARG A 69 0.32 8.37 10.10
N GLU A 70 -0.73 9.16 9.87
CA GLU A 70 -2.03 8.65 9.39
C GLU A 70 -1.94 8.02 8.00
N VAL A 71 -1.20 8.63 7.07
CA VAL A 71 -0.98 8.09 5.72
C VAL A 71 -0.28 6.74 5.79
N LEU A 72 0.81 6.65 6.56
CA LEU A 72 1.60 5.43 6.69
C LEU A 72 0.82 4.32 7.42
N GLU A 73 0.11 4.66 8.49
CA GLU A 73 -0.74 3.73 9.21
C GLU A 73 -1.83 3.15 8.30
N TYR A 74 -2.49 3.99 7.50
CA TYR A 74 -3.48 3.55 6.53
C TYR A 74 -2.87 2.57 5.51
N ALA A 75 -1.77 2.97 4.85
CA ALA A 75 -1.11 2.15 3.83
C ALA A 75 -0.58 0.81 4.37
N TYR A 76 -0.22 0.75 5.66
CA TYR A 76 0.27 -0.47 6.29
C TYR A 76 -0.84 -1.37 6.82
N ARG A 77 -2.01 -0.84 7.18
CA ARG A 77 -3.10 -1.65 7.76
C ARG A 77 -4.11 -2.11 6.72
N ILE A 78 -4.35 -1.33 5.67
CA ILE A 78 -5.36 -1.66 4.65
C ILE A 78 -5.17 -3.04 3.99
N PRO A 79 -3.96 -3.60 3.76
CA PRO A 79 -3.85 -4.95 3.19
C PRO A 79 -4.45 -6.03 4.10
N LEU A 80 -4.49 -5.79 5.42
CA LEU A 80 -4.98 -6.78 6.38
C LEU A 80 -6.48 -7.07 6.21
N ASP A 81 -7.23 -6.10 5.67
CA ASP A 81 -8.67 -6.22 5.41
C ASP A 81 -8.96 -7.05 4.15
N TYR A 82 -7.95 -7.30 3.33
CA TYR A 82 -8.07 -7.99 2.03
C TYR A 82 -7.36 -9.35 2.00
N ARG A 83 -7.01 -9.96 3.15
CA ARG A 83 -6.28 -11.25 3.19
C ARG A 83 -6.92 -12.38 2.38
N GLU A 84 -8.25 -12.40 2.29
CA GLU A 84 -8.99 -13.40 1.50
C GLU A 84 -8.99 -13.10 -0.01
N ASP A 85 -8.72 -11.85 -0.38
CA ASP A 85 -8.57 -11.43 -1.78
C ASP A 85 -7.09 -11.39 -2.15
N GLN A 86 -6.56 -12.54 -2.57
CA GLN A 86 -5.13 -12.67 -2.84
C GLN A 86 -4.61 -11.67 -3.88
N VAL A 87 -5.38 -11.34 -4.92
CA VAL A 87 -4.94 -10.40 -5.97
C VAL A 87 -4.75 -9.00 -5.39
N VAL A 88 -5.75 -8.51 -4.67
CA VAL A 88 -5.68 -7.19 -4.02
C VAL A 88 -4.62 -7.21 -2.92
N TYR A 89 -4.61 -8.23 -2.07
CA TYR A 89 -3.69 -8.39 -0.96
C TYR A 89 -2.23 -8.25 -1.38
N TRP A 90 -1.79 -9.04 -2.37
CA TRP A 90 -0.39 -9.03 -2.80
C TRP A 90 0.02 -7.69 -3.40
N MET A 91 -0.88 -7.06 -4.17
CA MET A 91 -0.60 -5.74 -4.73
C MET A 91 -0.48 -4.67 -3.64
N LEU A 92 -1.41 -4.66 -2.68
CA LEU A 92 -1.36 -3.72 -1.55
C LEU A 92 -0.10 -3.89 -0.70
N LEU A 93 0.39 -5.13 -0.52
CA LEU A 93 1.67 -5.37 0.14
C LEU A 93 2.85 -4.84 -0.67
N ALA A 94 2.84 -5.04 -1.99
CA ALA A 94 3.94 -4.61 -2.86
C ALA A 94 4.10 -3.09 -2.87
N VAL A 95 3.01 -2.32 -2.94
CA VAL A 95 3.09 -0.84 -2.94
C VAL A 95 3.55 -0.25 -1.62
N GLN A 96 3.65 -1.01 -0.52
CA GLN A 96 4.21 -0.50 0.73
C GLN A 96 5.64 0.02 0.57
N GLY A 97 6.41 -0.52 -0.39
CA GLY A 97 7.75 -0.02 -0.70
C GLY A 97 7.76 1.42 -1.20
N ALA A 98 6.67 1.89 -1.80
CA ALA A 98 6.54 3.28 -2.24
C ALA A 98 6.45 4.29 -1.09
N THR A 99 6.20 3.83 0.14
CA THR A 99 6.12 4.69 1.33
C THR A 99 7.47 5.10 1.91
N LEU A 100 8.58 4.49 1.46
CA LEU A 100 9.91 4.73 2.03
C LEU A 100 10.30 6.22 2.14
N PRO A 101 10.05 7.09 1.12
CA PRO A 101 10.36 8.51 1.23
C PRO A 101 9.60 9.24 2.36
N LEU A 102 8.39 8.78 2.68
CA LEU A 102 7.61 9.33 3.80
C LEU A 102 8.15 8.88 5.15
N VAL A 103 8.71 7.67 5.24
CA VAL A 103 9.32 7.18 6.48
C VAL A 103 10.50 8.06 6.91
N GLU A 104 11.26 8.62 5.97
CA GLU A 104 12.39 9.51 6.26
C GLU A 104 11.94 10.80 6.98
N ALA A 105 10.73 11.28 6.70
CA ALA A 105 10.18 12.49 7.30
C ALA A 105 9.57 12.28 8.70
N LEU A 106 9.37 11.04 9.16
CA LEU A 106 8.70 10.74 10.44
C LEU A 106 9.48 11.25 11.65
N ALA A 107 8.79 11.73 12.69
CA ALA A 107 9.44 11.88 13.99
C ALA A 107 9.90 10.50 14.52
N ALA A 108 11.00 10.47 15.27
CA ALA A 108 11.57 9.21 15.77
C ALA A 108 10.56 8.42 16.64
N GLY A 109 9.75 9.12 17.44
CA GLY A 109 8.69 8.52 18.26
C GLY A 109 7.60 7.84 17.41
N ASP A 110 7.12 8.52 16.37
CA ASP A 110 6.12 7.97 15.45
C ASP A 110 6.67 6.78 14.66
N ALA A 111 7.93 6.85 14.22
CA ALA A 111 8.59 5.73 13.57
C ALA A 111 8.72 4.52 14.49
N ALA A 112 8.99 4.72 15.78
CA ALA A 112 9.05 3.65 16.77
C ALA A 112 7.67 3.00 16.98
N ALA A 113 6.62 3.81 17.14
CA ALA A 113 5.25 3.34 17.30
C ALA A 113 4.77 2.55 16.07
N LEU A 114 5.02 3.07 14.87
CA LEU A 114 4.71 2.40 13.61
C LEU A 114 5.52 1.11 13.45
N ALA A 115 6.80 1.09 13.81
CA ALA A 115 7.62 -0.14 13.74
C ALA A 115 7.05 -1.26 14.62
N GLU A 116 6.53 -0.93 15.80
CA GLU A 116 5.96 -1.93 16.71
C GLU A 116 4.59 -2.42 16.20
N ALA A 117 3.73 -1.51 15.74
CA ALA A 117 2.47 -1.89 15.10
C ALA A 117 2.70 -2.80 13.89
N TYR A 118 3.64 -2.42 13.01
CA TYR A 118 3.99 -3.17 11.81
C TYR A 118 4.54 -4.56 12.12
N ARG A 119 5.31 -4.72 13.21
CA ARG A 119 5.82 -6.02 13.67
C ARG A 119 4.71 -6.97 14.09
N ARG A 120 3.68 -6.45 14.76
CA ARG A 120 2.51 -7.21 15.22
C ARG A 120 1.65 -7.62 14.04
N ASP A 121 1.38 -6.69 13.14
CA ASP A 121 0.51 -6.89 11.98
C ASP A 121 1.15 -7.84 10.94
N TYR A 122 2.48 -7.82 10.85
CA TYR A 122 3.28 -8.68 9.98
C TYR A 122 4.32 -9.50 10.77
N PRO A 123 4.02 -10.76 11.15
CA PRO A 123 4.92 -11.62 11.92
C PRO A 123 6.23 -11.97 11.21
N ARG A 124 7.31 -12.17 11.99
CA ARG A 124 8.69 -12.37 11.47
C ARG A 124 8.80 -13.45 10.40
N PHE A 125 8.13 -14.59 10.58
CA PHE A 125 8.26 -15.75 9.70
C PHE A 125 7.48 -15.63 8.39
N THR A 126 6.55 -14.67 8.30
CA THR A 126 5.71 -14.46 7.12
C THR A 126 6.02 -13.16 6.39
N ARG A 127 7.06 -12.41 6.82
CA ARG A 127 7.43 -11.13 6.21
C ARG A 127 8.06 -11.29 4.83
N LEU A 128 7.49 -10.59 3.86
CA LEU A 128 8.04 -10.41 2.51
C LEU A 128 9.25 -9.47 2.51
N PRO A 129 10.07 -9.47 1.43
CA PRO A 129 11.18 -8.54 1.26
C PRO A 129 10.80 -7.07 1.46
N VAL A 130 9.71 -6.60 0.83
CA VAL A 130 9.23 -5.21 0.96
C VAL A 130 8.90 -4.85 2.41
N GLN A 131 8.30 -5.78 3.16
CA GLN A 131 7.95 -5.57 4.55
C GLN A 131 9.18 -5.55 5.46
N LYS A 132 10.22 -6.33 5.13
CA LYS A 132 11.52 -6.25 5.80
C LYS A 132 12.20 -4.90 5.55
N GLN A 133 12.11 -4.36 4.34
CA GLN A 133 12.65 -3.05 3.99
C GLN A 133 11.93 -1.93 4.75
N VAL A 134 10.59 -1.89 4.70
CA VAL A 134 9.77 -0.92 5.44
C VAL A 134 10.07 -0.96 6.94
N LEU A 135 10.05 -2.15 7.55
CA LEU A 135 10.35 -2.29 8.98
C LEU A 135 11.77 -1.86 9.33
N THR A 136 12.74 -2.07 8.44
CA THR A 136 14.12 -1.62 8.64
C THR A 136 14.21 -0.10 8.59
N ALA A 137 13.54 0.53 7.62
CA ALA A 137 13.47 1.99 7.51
C ALA A 137 12.83 2.61 8.76
N LEU A 138 11.69 2.09 9.22
CA LEU A 138 11.03 2.56 10.45
C LEU A 138 11.95 2.44 11.67
N LYS A 139 12.66 1.31 11.81
CA LYS A 139 13.61 1.10 12.91
C LYS A 139 14.83 2.02 12.85
N ASN A 140 15.33 2.31 11.65
CA ASN A 140 16.44 3.25 11.49
C ASN A 140 15.97 4.66 11.86
N ARG A 141 14.81 5.07 11.35
CA ARG A 141 14.23 6.38 11.67
C ARG A 141 13.94 6.55 13.14
N ALA A 142 13.44 5.52 13.81
CA ALA A 142 13.23 5.49 15.26
C ALA A 142 14.52 5.70 16.07
N LYS A 143 15.67 5.35 15.51
CA LYS A 143 17.00 5.58 16.10
C LYS A 143 17.61 6.92 15.70
N GLY A 144 16.89 7.77 14.98
CA GLY A 144 17.39 9.03 14.43
C GLY A 144 18.38 8.85 13.27
N ARG A 145 18.30 7.72 12.56
CA ARG A 145 19.14 7.40 11.39
C ARG A 145 18.35 7.48 10.09
#